data_AF-A0A8X6KT72-F1
#
_entry.id   AF-A0A8X6KT72-F1
#
_cell.length_a   1.000
_cell.length_b   1.000
_cell.length_c   1.000
_cell.angle_alpha   90.00
_cell.angle_beta   90.00
_cell.angle_gamma   90.00
#
_symmetry.space_group_name_H-M   'P 1'
#
loop_
_entity.id
_entity.type
_entity.pdbx_description
1 polymer ?
#
loop_
_entity_poly.entity_id
_entity_poly.type
_entity_poly.pdbx_seq_one_letter_code
_entity_poly.pdbx_strand_id
1 'polypeptide(L)'
;MNEEKRLSQSHQDIDTDTYYRLTAIVDGVWCKRSYGHGYNASSGVVVIISPAMQKIIFIGIRNKICLICRAIETGRIPDKNRICYKNWGGSSTGMKSDIIVEEVKFLETVLYIPCT
;
A
#
# COMPACT_ATOMS: atom_id res chain seq x y z
N MET A 1 -10.67 12.98 3.61
CA MET A 1 -9.69 13.91 3.00
C MET A 1 -9.54 15.21 3.81
N ASN A 2 -10.61 15.95 4.10
CA ASN A 2 -10.52 17.14 4.99
C ASN A 2 -10.32 16.83 6.48
N GLU A 3 -10.46 15.59 6.90
CA GLU A 3 -10.45 15.20 8.33
C GLU A 3 -9.05 15.27 8.94
N GLU A 4 -8.03 14.72 8.28
CA GLU A 4 -6.63 14.76 8.73
C GLU A 4 -6.10 16.18 8.86
N LYS A 5 -6.36 17.01 7.84
CA LYS A 5 -5.98 18.43 7.87
C LYS A 5 -6.64 19.18 9.03
N ARG A 6 -7.91 18.88 9.34
CA ARG A 6 -8.63 19.49 10.48
C ARG A 6 -8.06 19.01 11.82
N LEU A 7 -7.67 17.75 11.92
CA LEU A 7 -7.05 17.18 13.11
C LEU A 7 -5.65 17.76 13.34
N SER A 8 -4.80 17.87 12.33
CA SER A 8 -3.48 18.51 12.51
C SER A 8 -3.61 19.98 12.89
N GLN A 9 -4.61 20.70 12.34
CA GLN A 9 -4.93 22.07 12.76
C GLN A 9 -5.38 22.14 14.23
N SER A 10 -6.24 21.22 14.68
CA SER A 10 -6.74 21.24 16.06
C SER A 10 -5.65 20.92 17.08
N HIS A 11 -4.70 20.05 16.73
CA HIS A 11 -3.59 19.66 17.60
C HIS A 11 -2.42 20.65 17.55
N GLN A 12 -2.48 21.68 16.70
CA GLN A 12 -1.36 22.60 16.43
C GLN A 12 -0.07 21.87 16.00
N ASP A 13 -0.23 20.72 15.35
CA ASP A 13 0.87 19.91 14.80
C ASP A 13 1.31 20.51 13.45
N ILE A 14 1.82 21.74 13.52
CA ILE A 14 2.26 22.52 12.36
C ILE A 14 3.78 22.66 12.47
N ASP A 15 4.48 22.29 11.40
CA ASP A 15 5.92 22.47 11.29
C ASP A 15 6.29 23.95 11.18
N THR A 16 7.54 24.29 11.47
CA THR A 16 8.17 25.59 11.24
C THR A 16 7.93 26.15 9.82
N ASP A 17 7.79 25.26 8.83
CA ASP A 17 7.49 25.60 7.43
C ASP A 17 5.99 25.58 7.08
N THR A 18 5.09 25.65 8.07
CA THR A 18 3.61 25.67 7.95
C THR A 18 2.95 24.37 7.44
N TYR A 19 3.71 23.29 7.34
CA TYR A 19 3.17 21.99 6.95
C TYR A 19 2.44 21.28 8.10
N TYR A 20 1.36 20.57 7.78
CA TYR A 20 0.66 19.73 8.74
C TYR A 20 1.44 18.44 8.96
N ARG A 21 1.64 18.09 10.23
CA ARG A 21 2.25 16.81 10.59
C ARG A 21 1.14 15.80 10.89
N LEU A 22 1.35 14.57 10.42
CA LEU A 22 0.47 13.44 10.67
C LEU A 22 1.31 12.24 11.12
N THR A 23 1.01 11.73 12.31
CA THR A 23 1.55 10.45 12.74
C THR A 23 0.85 9.32 11.98
N ALA A 24 1.63 8.47 11.32
CA ALA A 24 1.15 7.30 10.63
C ALA A 24 1.82 6.03 11.17
N ILE A 25 1.03 4.96 11.35
CA ILE A 25 1.54 3.62 11.62
C ILE A 25 1.46 2.86 10.30
N VAL A 26 2.61 2.34 9.87
CA VAL A 26 2.74 1.55 8.64
C VAL A 26 2.95 0.10 9.01
N ASP A 27 2.06 -0.77 8.56
CA ASP A 27 2.21 -2.21 8.67
C ASP A 27 2.03 -2.89 7.30
N GLY A 28 2.65 -4.04 7.11
CA GLY A 28 2.51 -4.77 5.85
C GLY A 28 2.92 -6.22 5.96
N VAL A 29 2.28 -7.05 5.13
CA VAL A 29 2.45 -8.50 5.14
C VAL A 29 2.75 -9.04 3.74
N TRP A 30 3.71 -9.95 3.71
CA TRP A 30 3.98 -10.85 2.58
C TRP A 30 4.41 -12.19 3.15
N CYS A 31 3.70 -13.25 2.78
CA CYS A 31 3.93 -14.56 3.37
C CYS A 31 5.21 -15.22 2.81
N LYS A 32 6.04 -15.78 3.70
CA LYS A 32 7.12 -16.71 3.32
C LYS A 32 6.75 -18.09 3.84
N ARG A 33 6.80 -19.10 2.96
CA ARG A 33 6.61 -20.52 3.35
C ARG A 33 7.97 -21.19 3.36
N SER A 34 8.33 -21.83 4.46
CA SER A 34 9.63 -22.49 4.65
C SER A 34 9.56 -24.02 4.70
N TYR A 35 8.37 -24.62 4.77
CA TYR A 35 8.23 -26.08 4.90
C TYR A 35 8.57 -26.80 3.59
N GLY A 36 9.59 -27.66 3.63
CA GLY A 36 10.09 -28.46 2.51
C GLY A 36 10.91 -27.65 1.50
N HIS A 37 10.38 -26.53 1.03
CA HIS A 37 11.05 -25.59 0.12
C HIS A 37 10.69 -24.14 0.49
N GLY A 38 11.62 -23.21 0.24
CA GLY A 38 11.43 -21.78 0.49
C GLY A 38 10.63 -21.10 -0.63
N TYR A 39 9.36 -20.79 -0.37
CA TYR A 39 8.51 -20.04 -1.31
C TYR A 39 8.26 -18.61 -0.82
N ASN A 40 8.38 -17.66 -1.74
CA ASN A 40 8.07 -16.25 -1.49
C ASN A 40 6.65 -15.91 -1.92
N ALA A 41 6.04 -14.93 -1.25
CA ALA A 41 4.69 -14.45 -1.57
C ALA A 41 4.57 -13.99 -3.03
N SER A 42 3.44 -14.32 -3.66
CA SER A 42 3.05 -13.77 -4.96
C SER A 42 2.24 -12.49 -4.86
N SER A 43 1.87 -12.10 -3.64
CA SER A 43 1.16 -10.85 -3.34
C SER A 43 1.66 -10.29 -2.00
N GLY A 44 1.61 -8.99 -1.85
CA GLY A 44 1.91 -8.27 -0.61
C GLY A 44 0.97 -7.08 -0.45
N VAL A 45 0.66 -6.76 0.79
CA VAL A 45 -0.18 -5.62 1.16
C VAL A 45 0.53 -4.80 2.22
N VAL A 46 0.40 -3.47 2.13
CA VAL A 46 0.81 -2.53 3.17
C VAL A 46 -0.38 -1.62 3.44
N VAL A 47 -0.61 -1.37 4.72
CA VAL A 47 -1.70 -0.56 5.25
C VAL A 47 -1.13 0.50 6.13
N ILE A 48 -1.74 1.67 6.07
CA ILE A 48 -1.29 2.84 6.79
C ILE A 48 -2.45 3.40 7.55
N ILE A 49 -2.22 3.58 8.84
CA ILE A 49 -3.24 3.86 9.82
C ILE A 49 -2.88 5.16 10.49
N SER A 50 -3.80 6.11 10.47
CA SER A 50 -3.69 7.30 11.31
C SER A 50 -4.16 6.94 12.72
N PRO A 51 -3.29 6.97 13.75
CA PRO A 51 -3.68 6.65 15.12
C PRO A 51 -4.68 7.67 15.68
N ALA A 52 -4.56 8.93 15.28
CA ALA A 52 -5.44 10.02 15.71
C ALA A 52 -6.89 9.78 15.27
N MET A 53 -7.10 9.21 14.07
CA MET A 53 -8.42 8.89 13.55
C MET A 53 -8.85 7.45 13.81
N GLN A 54 -7.91 6.57 14.16
CA GLN A 54 -8.10 5.11 14.19
C GLN A 54 -8.64 4.57 12.86
N LYS A 55 -8.22 5.18 11.74
CA LYS A 55 -8.69 4.85 10.38
C LYS A 55 -7.51 4.51 9.47
N ILE A 56 -7.79 3.66 8.49
CA ILE A 56 -6.89 3.38 7.39
C ILE A 56 -6.94 4.56 6.41
N ILE A 57 -5.79 5.12 6.11
CA ILE A 57 -5.64 6.27 5.22
C ILE A 57 -5.13 5.84 3.84
N PHE A 58 -4.41 4.71 3.79
CA PHE A 58 -3.88 4.16 2.55
C PHE A 58 -3.76 2.64 2.62
N ILE A 59 -4.05 1.98 1.50
CA ILE A 59 -3.82 0.55 1.28
C ILE A 59 -3.15 0.40 -0.08
N GLY A 60 -1.94 -0.16 -0.10
CA GLY A 60 -1.28 -0.54 -1.33
C GLY A 60 -1.15 -2.06 -1.44
N ILE A 61 -1.41 -2.57 -2.65
CA ILE A 61 -1.35 -4.00 -2.97
C ILE A 61 -0.42 -4.21 -4.15
N ARG A 62 0.48 -5.18 -4.03
CA ARG A 62 1.40 -5.60 -5.10
C ARG A 62 1.21 -7.08 -5.41
N ASN A 63 0.89 -7.37 -6.67
CA ASN A 63 0.60 -8.71 -7.16
C ASN A 63 1.55 -9.08 -8.31
N LYS A 64 2.27 -10.19 -8.12
CA LYS A 64 3.10 -10.82 -9.16
C LYS A 64 2.30 -11.64 -10.16
N ILE A 65 1.15 -12.14 -9.70
CA ILE A 65 0.31 -13.06 -10.46
C ILE A 65 -1.14 -12.60 -10.32
N CYS A 66 -1.85 -12.55 -11.44
CA CYS A 66 -3.30 -12.48 -11.45
C CYS A 66 -3.86 -13.90 -11.65
N LEU A 67 -4.58 -14.42 -10.65
CA LEU A 67 -5.12 -15.79 -10.71
C LEU A 67 -6.14 -15.98 -11.83
N ILE A 68 -6.88 -14.91 -12.17
CA ILE A 68 -7.85 -14.92 -13.27
C ILE A 68 -7.11 -15.06 -14.61
N CYS A 69 -6.08 -14.25 -14.86
CA CYS A 69 -5.27 -14.39 -16.08
C CYS A 69 -4.64 -15.79 -16.17
N ARG A 70 -4.08 -16.30 -15.07
CA ARG A 70 -3.49 -17.65 -15.03
C ARG A 70 -4.53 -18.74 -15.31
N ALA A 71 -5.76 -18.58 -14.85
CA ALA A 71 -6.84 -19.53 -15.12
C ALA A 71 -7.25 -19.53 -16.60
N ILE A 72 -7.28 -18.36 -17.26
CA ILE A 72 -7.55 -18.24 -18.70
C ILE A 72 -6.42 -18.85 -19.51
N GLU A 73 -5.16 -18.52 -19.18
CA GLU A 73 -3.96 -19.08 -19.83
C GLU A 73 -3.89 -20.61 -19.72
N THR A 74 -4.39 -21.17 -18.61
CA THR A 74 -4.42 -22.62 -18.39
C THR A 74 -5.71 -23.28 -18.91
N GLY A 75 -6.59 -22.54 -19.58
CA GLY A 75 -7.84 -23.05 -20.15
C GLY A 75 -8.90 -23.45 -19.13
N ARG A 76 -8.75 -23.06 -17.85
CA ARG A 76 -9.70 -23.41 -16.78
C ARG A 76 -10.99 -22.59 -16.83
N ILE A 77 -10.93 -21.38 -17.37
CA ILE A 77 -12.08 -20.50 -17.55
C ILE A 77 -12.04 -19.86 -18.95
N PRO A 78 -13.20 -19.54 -19.55
CA PRO A 78 -13.26 -18.93 -20.87
C PRO A 78 -12.64 -17.52 -20.87
N ASP A 79 -12.06 -17.14 -22.01
CA ASP A 79 -11.59 -15.78 -22.21
C ASP A 79 -12.80 -14.82 -22.25
N LYS A 80 -12.87 -13.94 -21.26
CA LYS A 80 -13.81 -12.82 -21.18
C LYS A 80 -13.03 -11.55 -20.88
N ASN A 81 -13.58 -10.40 -21.25
CA ASN A 81 -12.99 -9.11 -20.91
C ASN A 81 -12.79 -9.02 -19.38
N ARG A 82 -11.53 -8.90 -18.94
CA ARG A 82 -11.18 -8.96 -17.51
C ARG A 82 -10.18 -7.88 -17.13
N ILE A 83 -10.28 -7.42 -15.88
CA ILE A 83 -9.30 -6.52 -15.28
C ILE A 83 -8.15 -7.38 -14.75
N CYS A 84 -6.94 -7.13 -15.27
CA CYS A 84 -5.73 -7.75 -14.76
C CYS A 84 -5.23 -7.00 -13.53
N TYR A 85 -5.09 -7.69 -12.40
CA TYR A 85 -4.59 -7.11 -11.16
C TYR A 85 -3.09 -7.31 -10.93
N LYS A 86 -2.36 -7.84 -11.93
CA LYS A 86 -0.89 -7.98 -11.86
C LYS A 86 -0.25 -6.60 -12.03
N ASN A 87 0.53 -6.18 -11.05
CA ASN A 87 1.14 -4.84 -11.00
C ASN A 87 2.57 -4.83 -10.41
N TRP A 88 3.16 -6.00 -10.14
CA TRP A 88 4.50 -6.09 -9.54
C TRP A 88 5.39 -7.11 -10.25
N GLY A 89 6.58 -6.66 -10.67
CA GLY A 89 7.61 -7.50 -11.32
C GLY A 89 8.84 -7.80 -10.45
N GLY A 90 9.02 -7.11 -9.32
CA GLY A 90 10.23 -7.19 -8.50
C GLY A 90 10.30 -8.35 -7.50
N SER A 91 11.21 -8.28 -6.53
CA SER A 91 11.31 -9.25 -5.42
C SER A 91 10.09 -9.15 -4.50
N SER A 92 9.77 -10.21 -3.73
CA SER A 92 8.62 -10.14 -2.81
C SER A 92 8.91 -9.25 -1.60
N THR A 93 10.18 -9.17 -1.18
CA THR A 93 10.63 -8.24 -0.14
C THR A 93 10.55 -6.78 -0.60
N GLY A 94 10.72 -6.50 -1.89
CA GLY A 94 10.62 -5.15 -2.44
C GLY A 94 9.20 -4.58 -2.50
N MET A 95 8.16 -5.43 -2.37
CA MET A 95 6.77 -4.96 -2.39
C MET A 95 6.49 -3.94 -1.29
N LYS A 96 7.00 -4.17 -0.07
CA LYS A 96 6.77 -3.27 1.06
C LYS A 96 7.35 -1.89 0.78
N SER A 97 8.63 -1.84 0.43
CA SER A 97 9.34 -0.59 0.16
C SER A 97 8.71 0.19 -0.99
N ASP A 98 8.29 -0.50 -2.05
CA ASP A 98 7.63 0.15 -3.18
C ASP A 98 6.27 0.75 -2.81
N ILE A 99 5.47 0.05 -2.00
CA ILE A 99 4.19 0.58 -1.53
C ILE A 99 4.40 1.80 -0.60
N ILE A 100 5.42 1.78 0.26
CA ILE A 100 5.74 2.93 1.13
C ILE A 100 6.13 4.14 0.28
N VAL A 101 6.92 3.96 -0.78
CA VAL A 101 7.28 5.09 -1.67
C VAL A 101 6.06 5.63 -2.42
N GLU A 102 5.13 4.76 -2.84
CA GLU A 102 3.85 5.20 -3.44
C GLU A 102 3.02 6.02 -2.46
N GLU A 103 2.93 5.56 -1.20
CA GLU A 103 2.28 6.31 -0.14
C GLU A 103 2.91 7.67 0.07
N VAL A 104 4.22 7.76 0.32
CA VAL A 104 4.86 9.05 0.63
C VAL A 104 4.55 10.08 -0.45
N LYS A 105 4.58 9.66 -1.72
CA LYS A 105 4.17 10.50 -2.84
C LYS A 105 2.69 10.87 -2.81
N PHE A 106 1.82 9.94 -2.42
CA PHE A 106 0.39 10.19 -2.25
C PHE A 106 0.14 11.22 -1.14
N LEU A 107 0.79 11.10 0.02
CA LEU A 107 0.64 12.04 1.13
C LEU A 107 1.18 13.43 0.76
N GLU A 108 2.35 13.51 0.14
CA GLU A 108 2.93 14.78 -0.32
C GLU A 108 2.04 15.47 -1.37
N THR A 109 1.57 14.73 -2.37
CA THR A 109 0.85 15.31 -3.52
C THR A 109 -0.61 15.60 -3.21
N VAL A 110 -1.28 14.72 -2.47
CA VAL A 110 -2.74 14.80 -2.25
C VAL A 110 -3.06 15.54 -0.96
N LEU A 111 -2.26 15.33 0.08
CA LEU A 111 -2.51 15.89 1.41
C LEU A 111 -1.63 17.09 1.75
N TYR A 112 -0.58 17.35 0.95
CA TYR A 112 0.42 18.38 1.23
C TYR A 112 1.05 18.19 2.63
N ILE A 113 1.25 16.92 3.00
CA ILE A 113 1.90 16.50 4.24
C ILE A 113 3.29 15.98 3.85
N PRO A 114 4.37 16.72 4.14
CA PRO A 114 5.72 16.22 3.92
C PRO A 114 6.02 15.12 4.93
N CYS A 115 6.60 14.03 4.46
CA CYS A 115 7.09 12.95 5.31
C CYS A 115 8.57 13.24 5.65
N THR A 116 8.85 13.60 6.90
CA THR A 116 10.20 13.84 7.44
C THR A 116 10.72 12.63 8.22
#